data_AF-A0A426YP46-F1
#
_entry.id   AF-A0A426YP46-F1
#
_cell.length_a   1.000
_cell.length_b   1.000
_cell.length_c   1.000
_cell.angle_alpha   90.00
_cell.angle_beta   90.00
_cell.angle_gamma   90.00
#
_symmetry.space_group_name_H-M   'P 1'
#
loop_
_entity.id
_entity.type
_entity.pdbx_description
1 polymer ?
#
loop_
_entity_poly.entity_id
_entity_poly.type
_entity_poly.pdbx_seq_one_letter_code
_entity_poly.pdbx_strand_id
1 'polypeptide(L)'
;NMAPILNYEQHAQRLIEPDLRTPVQARLQMVMEVRDSLEIAHTSEYLNFLKCYFRAFSVILTQLTSPQTTESAEHKLRNVVVEILNRLPHSEVLRPFVQDLLKLSLAVLTRDNEDNALISIRIIFDLLRNFRPTVEAEVQPFLDFVCNIYRNFPATVSHIFNSQNNPNPPSTSSSSVVTAISPSPPPPPLPPSSHPIGSRGDDGGGLDVPPGISSSSVGSSTTYTAAGQLNPSTSSFKIVTESPLVVMFLFQLYTKLVQTNIPYLLPLMVSAISIPGPDKVSNNLKTQFIELKGAQVKVSFSLVPLSSSSVLLANVIWSHAFFSITLQTLSFLTYLLKSHADYIRPHEESICKSIVNLLVTCPDSVSIRKVRVLGDQKILVI
;
A
#
# COMPACT_ATOMS: atom_id res chain seq x y z
N ASN A 1 21.59 -15.89 15.81
CA ASN A 1 20.69 -16.64 16.71
C ASN A 1 20.18 -15.71 17.80
N MET A 2 18.91 -15.31 17.72
CA MET A 2 18.18 -14.84 18.89
C MET A 2 17.75 -16.06 19.72
N ALA A 3 17.55 -15.88 21.02
CA ALA A 3 17.12 -16.96 21.90
C ALA A 3 15.63 -17.28 21.69
N PRO A 4 15.18 -18.54 21.83
CA PRO A 4 13.76 -18.88 21.72
C PRO A 4 12.95 -18.23 22.85
N ILE A 5 11.75 -17.75 22.53
CA ILE A 5 10.84 -17.16 23.52
C ILE A 5 10.30 -18.26 24.44
N LEU A 6 10.79 -18.31 25.67
CA LEU A 6 10.47 -19.36 26.66
C LEU A 6 9.10 -19.20 27.32
N ASN A 7 8.56 -17.98 27.42
CA ASN A 7 7.28 -17.69 28.06
C ASN A 7 6.51 -16.62 27.27
N TYR A 8 5.57 -17.08 26.43
CA TYR A 8 4.76 -16.23 25.57
C TYR A 8 3.84 -15.28 26.34
N GLU A 9 3.29 -15.70 27.48
CA GLU A 9 2.38 -14.88 28.28
C GLU A 9 3.13 -13.68 28.87
N GLN A 10 4.26 -13.92 29.55
CA GLN A 10 5.07 -12.85 30.13
C GLN A 10 5.63 -11.91 29.05
N HIS A 11 6.03 -12.46 27.90
CA HIS A 11 6.50 -11.67 26.76
C HIS A 11 5.39 -10.79 26.17
N ALA A 12 4.16 -11.32 26.02
CA ALA A 12 3.01 -10.57 25.53
C ALA A 12 2.53 -9.50 26.53
N GLN A 13 2.62 -9.76 27.84
CA GLN A 13 2.34 -8.78 28.90
C GLN A 13 3.31 -7.59 28.82
N ARG A 14 4.63 -7.84 28.70
CA ARG A 14 5.63 -6.78 28.54
C ARG A 14 5.43 -5.93 27.28
N LEU A 15 4.99 -6.53 26.16
CA LEU A 15 4.67 -5.79 24.94
C LEU A 15 3.59 -4.71 25.14
N ILE A 16 2.65 -4.92 26.08
CA ILE A 16 1.55 -3.98 26.38
C ILE A 16 1.79 -3.11 27.62
N GLU A 17 2.96 -3.20 28.27
CA GLU A 17 3.31 -2.28 29.36
C GLU A 17 3.41 -0.83 28.86
N PRO A 18 3.14 0.19 29.70
CA PRO A 18 3.22 1.60 29.30
C PRO A 18 4.61 2.00 28.77
N ASP A 19 4.66 2.99 27.89
CA ASP A 19 5.89 3.44 27.19
C ASP A 19 7.08 3.71 28.13
N LEU A 20 6.79 4.21 29.34
CA LEU A 20 7.77 4.48 30.39
C LEU A 20 8.56 3.23 30.83
N ARG A 21 7.98 2.04 30.70
CA ARG A 21 8.62 0.75 31.01
C ARG A 21 9.08 -0.01 29.78
N THR A 22 8.43 0.18 28.63
CA THR A 22 8.80 -0.51 27.39
C THR A 22 8.73 0.47 26.23
N PRO A 23 9.84 1.18 25.92
CA PRO A 23 9.87 2.17 24.84
C PRO A 23 9.68 1.51 23.47
N VAL A 24 9.28 2.30 22.48
CA VAL A 24 8.96 1.84 21.11
C VAL A 24 10.07 0.97 20.51
N GLN A 25 11.34 1.33 20.71
CA GLN A 25 12.50 0.56 20.22
C GLN A 25 12.62 -0.81 20.90
N ALA A 26 12.29 -0.92 22.19
CA ALA A 26 12.28 -2.21 22.89
C ALA A 26 11.11 -3.08 22.41
N ARG A 27 9.91 -2.50 22.24
CA ARG A 27 8.76 -3.21 21.63
C ARG A 27 9.09 -3.69 20.22
N LEU A 28 9.79 -2.89 19.41
CA LEU A 28 10.20 -3.27 18.05
C LEU A 28 11.12 -4.50 18.06
N GLN A 29 12.13 -4.56 18.94
CA GLN A 29 12.98 -5.76 19.07
C GLN A 29 12.16 -6.99 19.48
N MET A 30 11.31 -6.85 20.50
CA MET A 30 10.45 -7.93 20.97
C MET A 30 9.45 -8.43 19.90
N VAL A 31 8.89 -7.54 19.07
CA VAL A 31 8.02 -7.93 17.97
C VAL A 31 8.82 -8.58 16.83
N MET A 32 10.06 -8.15 16.58
CA MET A 32 10.95 -8.83 15.62
C MET A 32 11.32 -10.25 16.09
N GLU A 33 11.59 -10.47 17.37
CA GLU A 33 11.80 -11.81 17.96
C GLU A 33 10.58 -12.73 17.72
N VAL A 34 9.37 -12.19 17.84
CA VAL A 34 8.12 -12.93 17.57
C VAL A 34 7.94 -13.23 16.08
N ARG A 35 8.26 -12.29 15.18
CA ARG A 35 8.23 -12.51 13.72
C ARG A 35 9.22 -13.60 13.31
N ASP A 36 10.41 -13.59 13.90
CA ASP A 36 11.48 -14.53 13.57
C ASP A 36 11.21 -15.92 14.16
N SER A 37 10.43 -16.00 15.25
CA SER A 37 9.95 -17.25 15.88
C SER A 37 8.59 -17.75 15.35
N LEU A 38 8.04 -17.15 14.28
CA LEU A 38 6.63 -17.33 13.88
C LEU A 38 6.27 -18.74 13.39
N GLU A 39 7.25 -19.60 13.10
CA GLU A 39 7.03 -21.01 12.75
C GLU A 39 6.21 -21.77 13.80
N ILE A 40 6.25 -21.33 15.07
CA ILE A 40 5.42 -21.87 16.16
C ILE A 40 3.91 -21.86 15.84
N ALA A 41 3.44 -20.89 15.03
CA ALA A 41 2.05 -20.79 14.61
C ALA A 41 1.58 -21.95 13.70
N HIS A 42 2.51 -22.77 13.18
CA HIS A 42 2.20 -23.98 12.42
C HIS A 42 2.20 -25.26 13.27
N THR A 43 2.35 -25.14 14.59
CA THR A 43 2.42 -26.27 15.54
C THR A 43 1.15 -26.37 16.41
N SER A 44 1.11 -27.34 17.33
CA SER A 44 0.06 -27.44 18.37
C SER A 44 -0.04 -26.19 19.26
N GLU A 45 1.03 -25.41 19.39
CA GLU A 45 1.06 -24.18 20.19
C GLU A 45 0.33 -23.00 19.54
N TYR A 46 -0.20 -23.12 18.33
CA TYR A 46 -0.84 -22.00 17.63
C TYR A 46 -1.97 -21.33 18.42
N LEU A 47 -2.81 -22.11 19.11
CA LEU A 47 -3.87 -21.54 19.95
C LEU A 47 -3.31 -20.77 21.16
N ASN A 48 -2.20 -21.24 21.73
CA ASN A 48 -1.52 -20.60 22.86
C ASN A 48 -0.88 -19.28 22.41
N PHE A 49 -0.20 -19.30 21.26
CA PHE A 49 0.34 -18.12 20.58
C PHE A 49 -0.75 -17.06 20.34
N LEU A 50 -1.89 -17.44 19.75
CA LEU A 50 -3.00 -16.52 19.50
C LEU A 50 -3.55 -15.91 20.80
N LYS A 51 -3.78 -16.73 21.84
CA LYS A 51 -4.27 -16.25 23.14
C LYS A 51 -3.33 -15.22 23.78
N CYS A 52 -2.02 -15.41 23.68
CA CYS A 52 -1.04 -14.48 24.22
C CYS A 52 -0.93 -13.20 23.36
N TYR A 53 -0.64 -13.36 22.07
CA TYR A 53 -0.18 -12.26 21.23
C TYR A 53 -1.28 -11.50 20.49
N PHE A 54 -2.42 -12.11 20.17
CA PHE A 54 -3.45 -11.45 19.36
C PHE A 54 -3.96 -10.15 20.04
N ARG A 55 -4.17 -10.20 21.37
CA ARG A 55 -4.50 -9.03 22.17
C ARG A 55 -3.37 -8.00 22.18
N ALA A 56 -2.12 -8.44 22.34
CA ALA A 56 -0.97 -7.54 22.37
C ALA A 56 -0.80 -6.77 21.05
N PHE A 57 -0.89 -7.47 19.92
CA PHE A 57 -0.87 -6.88 18.58
C PHE A 57 -2.03 -5.91 18.34
N SER A 58 -3.23 -6.28 18.77
CA SER A 58 -4.42 -5.39 18.69
C SER A 58 -4.19 -4.10 19.48
N VAL A 59 -3.67 -4.19 20.71
CA VAL A 59 -3.37 -3.03 21.58
C VAL A 59 -2.23 -2.18 20.99
N ILE A 60 -1.18 -2.78 20.43
CA ILE A 60 -0.12 -2.03 19.73
C ILE A 60 -0.70 -1.21 18.59
N LEU A 61 -1.52 -1.81 17.71
CA LEU A 61 -2.05 -1.15 16.52
C LEU A 61 -3.17 -0.14 16.78
N THR A 62 -3.83 -0.19 17.95
CA THR A 62 -5.01 0.65 18.25
C THR A 62 -4.84 1.64 19.41
N GLN A 63 -3.90 1.41 20.33
CA GLN A 63 -3.78 2.19 21.59
C GLN A 63 -2.36 2.70 21.85
N LEU A 64 -1.33 1.88 21.64
CA LEU A 64 0.07 2.24 21.96
C LEU A 64 0.82 2.91 20.82
N THR A 65 0.27 2.88 19.60
CA THR A 65 0.88 3.53 18.43
C THR A 65 -0.19 4.15 17.55
N SER A 66 0.23 5.13 16.78
CA SER A 66 -0.55 5.95 15.86
C SER A 66 -0.08 5.76 14.42
N PRO A 67 -0.96 5.90 13.41
CA PRO A 67 -0.55 5.97 12.00
C PRO A 67 0.56 6.99 11.78
N GLN A 68 1.66 6.55 11.19
CA GLN A 68 2.83 7.37 10.92
C GLN A 68 2.86 7.81 9.46
N THR A 69 3.26 9.05 9.20
CA THR A 69 3.46 9.59 7.86
C THR A 69 4.92 9.51 7.39
N THR A 70 5.81 8.92 8.17
CA THR A 70 7.25 8.74 7.86
C THR A 70 7.76 7.40 8.40
N GLU A 71 8.92 6.95 7.89
CA GLU A 71 9.59 5.70 8.30
C GLU A 71 10.22 5.78 9.72
N SER A 72 9.39 5.98 10.74
CA SER A 72 9.82 6.01 12.15
C SER A 72 9.98 4.62 12.76
N ALA A 73 10.60 4.53 13.95
CA ALA A 73 10.63 3.26 14.70
C ALA A 73 9.22 2.76 15.08
N GLU A 74 8.26 3.69 15.25
CA GLU A 74 6.85 3.38 15.49
C GLU A 74 6.17 2.85 14.22
N HIS A 75 6.48 3.42 13.05
CA HIS A 75 6.02 2.91 11.75
C HIS A 75 6.48 1.46 11.55
N LYS A 76 7.77 1.22 11.76
CA LYS A 76 8.36 -0.11 11.64
C LYS A 76 7.77 -1.10 12.65
N LEU A 77 7.50 -0.69 13.89
CA LEU A 77 6.81 -1.51 14.88
C LEU A 77 5.42 -1.91 14.39
N ARG A 78 4.60 -0.95 13.93
CA ARG A 78 3.27 -1.23 13.35
C ARG A 78 3.37 -2.19 12.17
N ASN A 79 4.31 -1.92 11.26
CA ASN A 79 4.51 -2.71 10.05
C ASN A 79 4.82 -4.18 10.35
N VAL A 80 5.78 -4.47 11.23
CA VAL A 80 6.12 -5.85 11.61
C VAL A 80 4.95 -6.56 12.30
N VAL A 81 4.14 -5.85 13.12
CA VAL A 81 2.91 -6.46 13.68
C VAL A 81 1.94 -6.88 12.57
N VAL A 82 1.70 -6.02 11.57
CA VAL A 82 0.80 -6.35 10.45
C VAL A 82 1.38 -7.47 9.57
N GLU A 83 2.70 -7.52 9.37
CA GLU A 83 3.37 -8.65 8.71
C GLU A 83 3.15 -10.00 9.43
N ILE A 84 3.23 -10.02 10.77
CA ILE A 84 2.96 -11.21 11.58
C ILE A 84 1.50 -11.65 11.39
N LEU A 85 0.56 -10.71 11.48
CA LEU A 85 -0.87 -10.98 11.29
C LEU A 85 -1.18 -11.56 9.89
N ASN A 86 -0.47 -11.11 8.84
CA ASN A 86 -0.58 -11.61 7.48
C ASN A 86 0.04 -13.00 7.25
N ARG A 87 0.84 -13.50 8.19
CA ARG A 87 1.47 -14.83 8.12
C ARG A 87 0.78 -15.89 8.99
N LEU A 88 -0.33 -15.54 9.65
CA LEU A 88 -1.10 -16.46 10.49
C LEU A 88 -1.78 -17.56 9.65
N PRO A 89 -1.67 -18.86 10.02
CA PRO A 89 -2.36 -19.93 9.30
C PRO A 89 -3.88 -19.84 9.36
N HIS A 90 -4.53 -19.91 8.20
CA HIS A 90 -6.00 -19.93 8.05
C HIS A 90 -6.60 -21.30 8.40
N SER A 91 -6.30 -21.81 9.60
CA SER A 91 -6.87 -23.06 10.13
C SER A 91 -8.10 -22.79 11.00
N GLU A 92 -8.82 -23.85 11.35
CA GLU A 92 -9.97 -23.80 12.27
C GLU A 92 -9.63 -23.17 13.65
N VAL A 93 -8.36 -23.27 14.08
CA VAL A 93 -7.85 -22.66 15.32
C VAL A 93 -7.96 -21.13 15.31
N LEU A 94 -7.89 -20.49 14.13
CA LEU A 94 -8.00 -19.04 13.99
C LEU A 94 -9.45 -18.55 14.14
N ARG A 95 -10.47 -19.39 13.88
CA ARG A 95 -11.90 -18.98 13.84
C ARG A 95 -12.36 -18.07 14.98
N PRO A 96 -12.03 -18.31 16.27
CA PRO A 96 -12.47 -17.47 17.37
C PRO A 96 -11.96 -16.01 17.28
N PHE A 97 -10.88 -15.78 16.55
CA PHE A 97 -10.22 -14.47 16.40
C PHE A 97 -10.53 -13.80 15.04
N VAL A 98 -11.13 -14.50 14.08
CA VAL A 98 -11.32 -14.04 12.70
C VAL A 98 -12.09 -12.72 12.62
N GLN A 99 -13.17 -12.56 13.40
CA GLN A 99 -13.99 -11.35 13.33
C GLN A 99 -13.23 -10.12 13.85
N ASP A 100 -12.50 -10.26 14.94
CA ASP A 100 -11.68 -9.18 15.50
C ASP A 100 -10.46 -8.88 14.61
N LEU A 101 -9.83 -9.90 14.03
CA LEU A 101 -8.71 -9.73 13.10
C LEU A 101 -9.15 -8.99 11.83
N LEU A 102 -10.34 -9.31 11.31
CA LEU A 102 -10.90 -8.65 10.13
C LEU A 102 -11.23 -7.17 10.43
N LYS A 103 -11.86 -6.88 11.57
CA LYS A 103 -12.14 -5.50 12.02
C LYS A 103 -10.85 -4.70 12.26
N LEU A 104 -9.84 -5.32 12.87
CA LEU A 104 -8.52 -4.71 13.08
C LEU A 104 -7.84 -4.41 11.74
N SER A 105 -7.87 -5.35 10.80
CA SER A 105 -7.28 -5.18 9.46
C SER A 105 -8.03 -4.11 8.66
N LEU A 106 -9.36 -4.02 8.77
CA LEU A 106 -10.15 -2.92 8.21
C LEU A 106 -9.79 -1.57 8.83
N ALA A 107 -9.58 -1.50 10.15
CA ALA A 107 -9.13 -0.28 10.82
C ALA A 107 -7.74 0.17 10.34
N VAL A 108 -6.80 -0.76 10.13
CA VAL A 108 -5.47 -0.44 9.54
C VAL A 108 -5.61 -0.03 8.07
N LEU A 109 -6.35 -0.79 7.25
CA LEU A 109 -6.60 -0.44 5.84
C LEU A 109 -7.20 0.96 5.68
N THR A 110 -8.11 1.38 6.57
CA THR A 110 -8.84 2.65 6.44
C THR A 110 -8.14 3.86 7.06
N ARG A 111 -7.17 3.67 7.97
CA ARG A 111 -6.59 4.75 8.81
C ARG A 111 -5.07 4.85 8.78
N ASP A 112 -4.38 3.81 8.31
CA ASP A 112 -2.92 3.76 8.32
C ASP A 112 -2.32 4.23 6.98
N ASN A 113 -0.99 4.24 6.90
CA ASN A 113 -0.24 4.51 5.68
C ASN A 113 -0.33 3.36 4.66
N GLU A 114 0.07 3.66 3.43
CA GLU A 114 -0.05 2.73 2.30
C GLU A 114 0.67 1.38 2.49
N ASP A 115 1.83 1.32 3.16
CA ASP A 115 2.56 0.06 3.32
C ASP A 115 1.82 -0.90 4.27
N ASN A 116 1.33 -0.39 5.40
CA ASN A 116 0.53 -1.17 6.35
C ASN A 116 -0.83 -1.56 5.74
N ALA A 117 -1.41 -0.68 4.93
CA ALA A 117 -2.66 -0.95 4.21
C ALA A 117 -2.51 -2.01 3.10
N LEU A 118 -1.38 -2.06 2.40
CA LEU A 118 -1.07 -3.07 1.37
C LEU A 118 -0.92 -4.49 1.96
N ILE A 119 -0.49 -4.60 3.21
CA ILE A 119 -0.51 -5.88 3.93
C ILE A 119 -1.94 -6.17 4.44
N SER A 120 -2.61 -5.16 5.00
CA SER A 120 -3.96 -5.31 5.57
C SER A 120 -5.02 -5.73 4.55
N ILE A 121 -4.96 -5.23 3.31
CA ILE A 121 -5.89 -5.64 2.25
C ILE A 121 -5.73 -7.12 1.86
N ARG A 122 -4.53 -7.71 2.03
CA ARG A 122 -4.29 -9.15 1.81
C ARG A 122 -4.93 -9.98 2.93
N ILE A 123 -4.75 -9.58 4.19
CA ILE A 123 -5.43 -10.20 5.34
C ILE A 123 -6.95 -10.17 5.13
N ILE A 124 -7.51 -9.02 4.76
CA ILE A 124 -8.96 -8.87 4.51
C ILE A 124 -9.43 -9.83 3.40
N PHE A 125 -8.74 -9.86 2.26
CA PHE A 125 -9.04 -10.77 1.15
C PHE A 125 -9.00 -12.25 1.59
N ASP A 126 -7.98 -12.62 2.38
CA ASP A 126 -7.81 -13.98 2.88
C ASP A 126 -8.89 -14.39 3.89
N LEU A 127 -9.29 -13.49 4.79
CA LEU A 127 -10.35 -13.80 5.75
C LEU A 127 -11.72 -13.88 5.07
N LEU A 128 -12.04 -12.91 4.22
CA LEU A 128 -13.29 -12.86 3.45
C LEU A 128 -13.45 -14.05 2.49
N ARG A 129 -12.35 -14.67 2.04
CA ARG A 129 -12.42 -15.86 1.19
C ARG A 129 -12.55 -17.17 1.95
N ASN A 130 -11.83 -17.34 3.06
CA ASN A 130 -11.71 -18.62 3.75
C ASN A 130 -12.77 -18.84 4.85
N PHE A 131 -13.23 -17.79 5.54
CA PHE A 131 -14.08 -17.93 6.75
C PHE A 131 -15.56 -17.58 6.54
N ARG A 132 -16.11 -17.95 5.38
CA ARG A 132 -17.54 -17.78 5.09
C ARG A 132 -18.43 -18.78 5.86
N PRO A 133 -19.68 -18.42 6.19
CA PRO A 133 -20.32 -17.11 5.99
C PRO A 133 -20.04 -16.08 7.12
N THR A 134 -19.29 -16.46 8.16
CA THR A 134 -19.11 -15.69 9.42
C THR A 134 -18.70 -14.22 9.23
N VAL A 135 -17.98 -13.93 8.15
CA VAL A 135 -17.43 -12.60 7.84
C VAL A 135 -18.22 -11.79 6.79
N GLU A 136 -19.36 -12.30 6.31
CA GLU A 136 -20.15 -11.66 5.24
C GLU A 136 -20.59 -10.22 5.56
N ALA A 137 -20.89 -9.93 6.84
CA ALA A 137 -21.29 -8.60 7.30
C ALA A 137 -20.18 -7.53 7.13
N GLU A 138 -18.91 -7.93 7.14
CA GLU A 138 -17.76 -7.03 7.01
C GLU A 138 -17.37 -6.77 5.54
N VAL A 139 -18.04 -7.43 4.57
CA VAL A 139 -17.80 -7.21 3.13
C VAL A 139 -18.26 -5.82 2.70
N GLN A 140 -19.41 -5.34 3.19
CA GLN A 140 -19.93 -4.03 2.82
C GLN A 140 -19.02 -2.88 3.32
N PRO A 141 -18.54 -2.85 4.59
CA PRO A 141 -17.51 -1.90 5.03
C PRO A 141 -16.25 -1.85 4.15
N PHE A 142 -15.81 -3.00 3.61
CA PHE A 142 -14.71 -3.03 2.64
C PHE A 142 -15.09 -2.37 1.30
N LEU A 143 -16.27 -2.68 0.76
CA LEU A 143 -16.76 -2.07 -0.49
C LEU A 143 -16.98 -0.56 -0.35
N ASP A 144 -17.43 -0.09 0.81
CA ASP A 144 -17.61 1.32 1.13
C ASP A 144 -16.26 2.07 1.15
N PHE A 145 -15.21 1.46 1.73
CA PHE A 145 -13.84 1.97 1.64
C PHE A 145 -13.36 2.06 0.19
N VAL A 146 -13.59 1.02 -0.62
CA VAL A 146 -13.20 1.03 -2.04
C VAL A 146 -13.95 2.13 -2.82
N CYS A 147 -15.23 2.35 -2.55
CA CYS A 147 -15.97 3.48 -3.12
C CYS A 147 -15.39 4.84 -2.69
N ASN A 148 -14.96 4.96 -1.43
CA ASN A 148 -14.33 6.18 -0.91
C ASN A 148 -12.99 6.48 -1.62
N ILE A 149 -12.09 5.50 -1.79
CA ILE A 149 -10.80 5.77 -2.46
C ILE A 149 -10.98 6.16 -3.93
N TYR A 150 -11.91 5.55 -4.66
CA TYR A 150 -12.17 5.97 -6.05
C TYR A 150 -12.81 7.36 -6.13
N ARG A 151 -13.71 7.71 -5.19
CA ARG A 151 -14.29 9.06 -5.10
C ARG A 151 -13.21 10.12 -4.83
N ASN A 152 -12.23 9.80 -4.00
CA ASN A 152 -11.13 10.69 -3.64
C ASN A 152 -9.95 10.66 -4.64
N PHE A 153 -9.97 9.76 -5.63
CA PHE A 153 -8.88 9.55 -6.58
C PHE A 153 -8.55 10.81 -7.43
N PRO A 154 -9.52 11.59 -7.96
CA PRO A 154 -9.21 12.83 -8.67
C PRO A 154 -8.53 13.89 -7.79
N ALA A 155 -8.95 14.00 -6.53
CA ALA A 155 -8.33 14.90 -5.56
C ALA A 155 -6.90 14.43 -5.20
N THR A 156 -6.70 13.12 -5.08
CA THR A 156 -5.39 12.48 -4.83
C THR A 156 -4.40 12.75 -5.97
N VAL A 157 -4.82 12.53 -7.23
CA VAL A 157 -4.02 12.86 -8.42
C VAL A 157 -3.68 14.35 -8.44
N SER A 158 -4.67 15.22 -8.21
CA SER A 158 -4.46 16.67 -8.17
C SER A 158 -3.47 17.06 -7.08
N HIS A 159 -3.57 16.50 -5.87
CA HIS A 159 -2.64 16.78 -4.77
C HIS A 159 -1.21 16.34 -5.09
N ILE A 160 -1.02 15.10 -5.54
CA ILE A 160 0.32 14.53 -5.78
C ILE A 160 1.05 15.26 -6.93
N PHE A 161 0.36 15.66 -7.99
CA PHE A 161 1.00 16.30 -9.15
C PHE A 161 0.97 17.84 -9.15
N ASN A 162 0.01 18.49 -8.49
CA ASN A 162 -0.04 19.97 -8.43
C ASN A 162 0.74 20.56 -7.26
N SER A 163 1.03 19.81 -6.19
CA SER A 163 1.77 20.32 -5.01
C SER A 163 3.17 20.86 -5.33
N GLN A 164 3.70 20.60 -6.53
CA GLN A 164 5.04 21.01 -6.96
C GLN A 164 5.05 22.12 -8.01
N ASN A 165 3.87 22.59 -8.47
CA ASN A 165 3.75 23.76 -9.36
C ASN A 165 3.76 25.11 -8.61
N ASN A 166 3.91 25.10 -7.29
CA ASN A 166 3.92 26.30 -6.46
C ASN A 166 5.24 26.38 -5.65
N PRO A 167 6.21 27.24 -6.03
CA PRO A 167 7.52 27.31 -5.37
C PRO A 167 7.50 27.93 -3.96
N ASN A 168 6.36 28.44 -3.50
CA ASN A 168 6.24 29.19 -2.25
C ASN A 168 5.70 28.29 -1.12
N PRO A 169 6.42 28.16 0.03
CA PRO A 169 5.86 27.48 1.19
C PRO A 169 4.69 28.30 1.77
N PRO A 170 3.63 27.65 2.29
CA PRO A 170 2.53 28.35 2.95
C PRO A 170 2.99 28.92 4.30
N SER A 171 3.44 30.17 4.29
CA SER A 171 3.55 30.98 5.50
C SER A 171 2.14 31.48 5.90
N THR A 172 1.48 30.74 6.80
CA THR A 172 0.25 31.23 7.46
C THR A 172 0.33 30.98 8.96
N SER A 173 1.01 31.87 9.66
CA SER A 173 0.90 31.97 11.12
C SER A 173 -0.44 32.58 11.50
N SER A 174 -1.19 31.91 12.38
CA SER A 174 -2.32 32.50 13.10
C SER A 174 -2.22 32.17 14.59
N SER A 175 -1.35 32.90 15.28
CA SER A 175 -1.30 32.98 16.74
C SER A 175 -1.13 34.45 17.13
N SER A 176 -2.24 35.10 17.48
CA SER A 176 -2.26 36.51 17.88
C SER A 176 -1.92 36.63 19.37
N VAL A 177 -0.70 37.06 19.70
CA VAL A 177 -0.39 37.67 21.00
C VAL A 177 0.44 38.94 20.74
N VAL A 178 0.01 40.05 21.30
CA VAL A 178 0.57 41.38 21.04
C VAL A 178 1.65 41.71 22.07
N THR A 179 2.83 42.14 21.59
CA THR A 179 3.96 42.55 22.43
C THR A 179 3.75 43.97 22.99
N ALA A 180 4.15 44.20 24.24
CA ALA A 180 4.37 45.54 24.82
C ALA A 180 5.87 45.79 25.06
N ILE A 181 6.28 47.06 25.02
CA ILE A 181 7.65 47.50 24.71
C ILE A 181 8.28 48.24 25.92
N SER A 182 9.58 48.07 26.21
CA SER A 182 10.49 49.16 26.69
C SER A 182 11.99 48.76 26.79
N PRO A 183 12.96 49.72 26.82
CA PRO A 183 14.38 49.48 26.45
C PRO A 183 15.47 49.95 27.45
N SER A 184 16.72 49.47 27.32
CA SER A 184 17.98 50.11 27.80
C SER A 184 19.28 49.39 27.34
N PRO A 185 20.50 49.99 27.40
CA PRO A 185 21.60 49.73 26.44
C PRO A 185 22.92 49.11 27.06
N PRO A 186 24.10 49.05 26.37
CA PRO A 186 25.14 47.98 26.52
C PRO A 186 26.45 48.35 27.28
N PRO A 187 27.38 47.38 27.44
CA PRO A 187 28.86 47.60 27.45
C PRO A 187 29.67 46.56 26.58
N PRO A 188 31.02 46.61 26.46
CA PRO A 188 31.76 46.34 25.20
C PRO A 188 32.61 45.02 25.12
N PRO A 189 33.40 44.77 24.04
CA PRO A 189 33.95 43.44 23.70
C PRO A 189 35.47 43.21 23.94
N LEU A 190 35.96 42.02 23.51
CA LEU A 190 37.37 41.57 23.23
C LEU A 190 38.24 41.10 24.43
N PRO A 191 39.33 40.30 24.25
CA PRO A 191 39.91 39.58 23.07
C PRO A 191 40.22 38.05 23.38
N PRO A 192 41.06 37.30 22.59
CA PRO A 192 41.10 35.81 22.60
C PRO A 192 42.47 35.17 22.99
N SER A 193 42.69 33.90 22.59
CA SER A 193 43.91 33.03 22.72
C SER A 193 44.05 32.28 24.06
N SER A 194 44.69 31.09 24.18
CA SER A 194 45.57 30.31 23.28
C SER A 194 45.79 28.85 23.75
N HIS A 195 45.80 27.86 22.82
CA HIS A 195 46.72 26.67 22.68
C HIS A 195 47.12 25.78 23.91
N PRO A 196 48.01 24.74 23.83
CA PRO A 196 48.64 24.02 22.69
C PRO A 196 48.70 22.44 22.77
N ILE A 197 49.33 21.80 21.75
CA ILE A 197 50.04 20.47 21.74
C ILE A 197 49.17 19.19 21.89
N GLY A 198 49.35 18.08 21.14
CA GLY A 198 50.29 17.61 20.08
C GLY A 198 50.01 16.11 19.77
N SER A 199 50.78 15.26 19.06
CA SER A 199 51.95 15.38 18.15
C SER A 199 52.29 13.98 17.55
N ARG A 200 52.77 13.87 16.28
CA ARG A 200 53.16 12.62 15.52
C ARG A 200 51.97 11.68 15.15
N GLY A 201 51.93 10.88 14.08
CA GLY A 201 52.82 10.52 12.95
C GLY A 201 52.30 9.21 12.30
N ASP A 202 52.71 8.71 11.12
CA ASP A 202 53.52 9.21 9.99
C ASP A 202 53.43 8.19 8.79
N ASP A 203 53.90 8.57 7.57
CA ASP A 203 54.21 7.76 6.36
C ASP A 203 53.08 7.16 5.44
N GLY A 204 53.36 7.13 4.12
CA GLY A 204 53.21 5.89 3.33
C GLY A 204 52.18 5.71 2.20
N GLY A 205 52.37 6.35 1.03
CA GLY A 205 52.16 5.73 -0.31
C GLY A 205 50.73 5.41 -0.83
N GLY A 206 50.47 5.69 -2.12
CA GLY A 206 49.24 5.30 -2.83
C GLY A 206 49.49 4.32 -3.99
N LEU A 207 48.44 3.99 -4.76
CA LEU A 207 48.47 3.71 -6.23
C LEU A 207 47.07 3.36 -6.77
N ASP A 208 46.86 3.62 -8.06
CA ASP A 208 45.60 3.47 -8.81
C ASP A 208 45.33 2.04 -9.35
N VAL A 209 44.13 1.90 -9.95
CA VAL A 209 43.70 0.98 -11.03
C VAL A 209 42.74 -0.19 -10.63
N PRO A 210 41.56 -0.34 -11.30
CA PRO A 210 40.53 -1.39 -11.06
C PRO A 210 40.63 -2.53 -12.11
N PRO A 211 39.59 -3.38 -12.43
CA PRO A 211 38.32 -3.72 -11.76
C PRO A 211 38.13 -5.24 -11.50
N GLY A 212 37.04 -5.64 -10.82
CA GLY A 212 36.70 -7.07 -10.61
C GLY A 212 35.22 -7.33 -10.32
N ILE A 213 34.65 -8.36 -10.97
CA ILE A 213 33.22 -8.69 -10.95
C ILE A 213 32.90 -9.64 -9.78
N SER A 214 31.79 -9.43 -9.07
CA SER A 214 31.16 -10.44 -8.21
C SER A 214 29.67 -10.19 -8.04
N SER A 215 28.89 -11.28 -8.07
CA SER A 215 27.43 -11.30 -8.10
C SER A 215 26.86 -11.80 -6.77
N SER A 216 25.69 -11.29 -6.34
CA SER A 216 24.63 -12.08 -5.66
C SER A 216 23.45 -11.23 -5.15
N SER A 217 22.30 -11.91 -4.98
CA SER A 217 21.07 -11.50 -4.28
C SER A 217 20.35 -10.22 -4.72
N VAL A 218 19.44 -10.37 -5.69
CA VAL A 218 18.33 -9.42 -5.91
C VAL A 218 17.25 -9.63 -4.83
N GLY A 219 17.37 -8.89 -3.73
CA GLY A 219 16.23 -8.59 -2.86
C GLY A 219 15.51 -7.34 -3.38
N SER A 220 14.22 -7.45 -3.72
CA SER A 220 13.45 -6.35 -4.33
C SER A 220 13.01 -5.31 -3.29
N SER A 221 13.96 -4.55 -2.74
CA SER A 221 13.68 -3.34 -1.96
C SER A 221 13.40 -2.18 -2.90
N THR A 222 12.12 -1.89 -3.15
CA THR A 222 11.70 -0.77 -4.01
C THR A 222 12.04 0.57 -3.36
N THR A 223 12.74 1.43 -4.10
CA THR A 223 13.37 2.63 -3.57
C THR A 223 12.46 3.87 -3.56
N TYR A 224 12.29 4.43 -2.36
CA TYR A 224 12.21 5.85 -2.00
C TYR A 224 11.56 6.84 -2.99
N THR A 225 10.35 7.29 -2.65
CA THR A 225 9.87 8.62 -3.02
C THR A 225 10.62 9.71 -2.27
N ALA A 226 10.64 10.93 -2.81
CA ALA A 226 11.36 12.05 -2.20
C ALA A 226 10.87 12.33 -0.76
N ALA A 227 11.83 12.43 0.17
CA ALA A 227 11.66 12.79 1.58
C ALA A 227 10.93 11.79 2.50
N GLY A 228 10.92 10.47 2.19
CA GLY A 228 10.55 9.44 3.17
C GLY A 228 9.15 9.57 3.78
N GLN A 229 8.25 10.24 3.04
CA GLN A 229 6.90 10.57 3.47
C GLN A 229 5.90 9.62 2.83
N LEU A 230 5.12 8.97 3.69
CA LEU A 230 4.19 7.90 3.37
C LEU A 230 2.78 8.47 3.16
N ASN A 231 2.13 8.05 2.08
CA ASN A 231 0.76 8.47 1.82
C ASN A 231 -0.22 7.74 2.76
N PRO A 232 -1.29 8.41 3.23
CA PRO A 232 -2.45 7.73 3.80
C PRO A 232 -3.04 6.73 2.80
N SER A 233 -3.54 5.59 3.29
CA SER A 233 -4.13 4.55 2.43
C SER A 233 -5.26 5.05 1.52
N THR A 234 -6.04 6.02 2.00
CA THR A 234 -7.15 6.66 1.29
C THR A 234 -6.72 7.48 0.06
N SER A 235 -5.42 7.81 -0.02
CA SER A 235 -4.80 8.62 -1.07
C SER A 235 -3.62 7.90 -1.73
N SER A 236 -3.60 6.57 -1.70
CA SER A 236 -2.53 5.76 -2.28
C SER A 236 -2.91 5.13 -3.62
N PHE A 237 -2.12 5.42 -4.66
CA PHE A 237 -2.24 4.76 -5.96
C PHE A 237 -2.01 3.24 -5.87
N LYS A 238 -1.18 2.78 -4.93
CA LYS A 238 -0.93 1.34 -4.69
C LYS A 238 -2.19 0.63 -4.17
N ILE A 239 -2.95 1.26 -3.28
CA ILE A 239 -4.21 0.71 -2.77
C ILE A 239 -5.30 0.68 -3.85
N VAL A 240 -5.40 1.74 -4.67
CA VAL A 240 -6.29 1.77 -5.85
C VAL A 240 -5.89 0.69 -6.86
N THR A 241 -4.60 0.36 -6.97
CA THR A 241 -4.09 -0.70 -7.84
C THR A 241 -4.54 -2.10 -7.37
N GLU A 242 -4.50 -2.41 -6.07
CA GLU A 242 -4.89 -3.75 -5.57
C GLU A 242 -6.41 -3.96 -5.45
N SER A 243 -7.17 -2.87 -5.24
CA SER A 243 -8.62 -2.93 -4.96
C SER A 243 -9.48 -3.64 -6.01
N PRO A 244 -9.31 -3.47 -7.35
CA PRO A 244 -10.12 -4.15 -8.36
C PRO A 244 -10.13 -5.68 -8.21
N LEU A 245 -8.97 -6.30 -7.98
CA LEU A 245 -8.87 -7.76 -7.91
C LEU A 245 -9.63 -8.31 -6.71
N VAL A 246 -9.52 -7.63 -5.56
CA VAL A 246 -10.25 -7.98 -4.34
C VAL A 246 -11.75 -7.83 -4.55
N VAL A 247 -12.23 -6.71 -5.11
CA VAL A 247 -13.67 -6.51 -5.35
C VAL A 247 -14.25 -7.50 -6.36
N MET A 248 -13.59 -7.72 -7.51
CA MET A 248 -14.07 -8.68 -8.52
C MET A 248 -14.19 -10.09 -7.94
N PHE A 249 -13.23 -10.49 -7.11
CA PHE A 249 -13.30 -11.75 -6.40
C PHE A 249 -14.41 -11.77 -5.34
N LEU A 250 -14.56 -10.73 -4.52
CA LEU A 250 -15.66 -10.64 -3.54
C LEU A 250 -17.04 -10.70 -4.19
N PHE A 251 -17.24 -10.08 -5.35
CA PHE A 251 -18.49 -10.22 -6.13
C PHE A 251 -18.72 -11.65 -6.64
N GLN A 252 -17.67 -12.42 -6.92
CA GLN A 252 -17.77 -13.87 -7.16
C GLN A 252 -18.16 -14.66 -5.92
N LEU A 253 -17.75 -14.22 -4.72
CA LEU A 253 -18.04 -14.91 -3.46
C LEU A 253 -19.42 -14.55 -2.87
N TYR A 254 -19.85 -13.31 -3.06
CA TYR A 254 -21.02 -12.67 -2.42
C TYR A 254 -21.91 -12.02 -3.48
N THR A 255 -22.42 -12.83 -4.43
CA THR A 255 -23.16 -12.36 -5.63
C THR A 255 -24.36 -11.46 -5.33
N LYS A 256 -24.96 -11.58 -4.14
CA LYS A 256 -26.07 -10.72 -3.67
C LYS A 256 -25.68 -9.23 -3.58
N LEU A 257 -24.42 -8.92 -3.26
CA LEU A 257 -23.92 -7.55 -3.08
C LEU A 257 -23.64 -6.85 -4.42
N VAL A 258 -23.70 -7.55 -5.55
CA VAL A 258 -23.38 -7.01 -6.87
C VAL A 258 -24.40 -5.96 -7.29
N GLN A 259 -25.68 -6.33 -7.29
CA GLN A 259 -26.78 -5.44 -7.72
C GLN A 259 -26.86 -4.15 -6.88
N THR A 260 -26.52 -4.22 -5.59
CA THR A 260 -26.57 -3.05 -4.69
C THR A 260 -25.37 -2.13 -4.83
N ASN A 261 -24.19 -2.65 -5.19
CA ASN A 261 -22.93 -1.89 -5.20
C ASN A 261 -22.46 -1.45 -6.60
N ILE A 262 -22.71 -2.25 -7.64
CA ILE A 262 -22.31 -1.92 -9.03
C ILE A 262 -22.78 -0.53 -9.49
N PRO A 263 -24.03 -0.08 -9.24
CA PRO A 263 -24.51 1.23 -9.70
C PRO A 263 -23.69 2.41 -9.15
N TYR A 264 -23.07 2.26 -7.97
CA TYR A 264 -22.25 3.30 -7.35
C TYR A 264 -20.77 3.15 -7.67
N LEU A 265 -20.26 1.91 -7.70
CA LEU A 265 -18.84 1.64 -7.90
C LEU A 265 -18.41 1.79 -9.36
N LEU A 266 -19.24 1.34 -10.31
CA LEU A 266 -18.90 1.34 -11.74
C LEU A 266 -18.60 2.76 -12.27
N PRO A 267 -19.44 3.79 -12.05
CA PRO A 267 -19.13 5.15 -12.50
C PRO A 267 -17.84 5.72 -11.90
N LEU A 268 -17.51 5.36 -10.65
CA LEU A 268 -16.28 5.78 -9.99
C LEU A 268 -15.05 5.13 -10.62
N MET A 269 -15.11 3.84 -10.96
CA MET A 269 -14.04 3.13 -11.67
C MET A 269 -13.85 3.68 -13.10
N VAL A 270 -14.93 3.98 -13.82
CA VAL A 270 -14.88 4.62 -15.15
C VAL A 270 -14.28 6.03 -15.07
N SER A 271 -14.66 6.81 -14.05
CA SER A 271 -14.06 8.13 -13.80
C SER A 271 -12.55 8.01 -13.55
N ALA A 272 -12.12 7.04 -12.74
CA ALA A 272 -10.71 6.82 -12.39
C ALA A 272 -9.81 6.51 -13.60
N ILE A 273 -10.27 5.66 -14.54
CA ILE A 273 -9.48 5.36 -15.76
C ILE A 273 -9.43 6.53 -16.75
N SER A 274 -10.39 7.46 -16.65
CA SER A 274 -10.51 8.60 -17.56
C SER A 274 -9.74 9.84 -17.09
N ILE A 275 -9.10 9.80 -15.91
CA ILE A 275 -8.33 10.94 -15.38
C ILE A 275 -7.10 11.19 -16.27
N PRO A 276 -6.92 12.41 -16.82
CA PRO A 276 -5.70 12.76 -17.54
C PRO A 276 -4.50 12.77 -16.57
N GLY A 277 -3.40 12.15 -16.99
CA GLY A 277 -2.12 12.32 -16.30
C GLY A 277 -1.47 13.64 -16.73
N PRO A 278 -0.54 14.20 -15.93
CA PRO A 278 0.22 15.39 -16.33
C PRO A 278 1.08 15.12 -17.58
N ASP A 279 1.04 16.06 -18.54
CA ASP A 279 1.78 15.94 -19.82
C ASP A 279 3.31 15.98 -19.65
N LYS A 280 3.79 16.61 -18.57
CA LYS A 280 5.20 16.72 -18.22
C LYS A 280 5.40 16.27 -16.77
N VAL A 281 6.18 15.21 -16.58
CA VAL A 281 6.45 14.60 -15.27
C VAL A 281 7.90 14.90 -14.87
N SER A 282 8.07 15.65 -13.78
CA SER A 282 9.38 15.88 -13.16
C SER A 282 10.03 14.57 -12.73
N ASN A 283 11.36 14.48 -12.78
CA ASN A 283 12.10 13.23 -12.50
C ASN A 283 11.74 12.59 -11.14
N ASN A 284 11.44 13.42 -10.14
CA ASN A 284 11.08 13.00 -8.78
C ASN A 284 9.61 12.54 -8.61
N LEU A 285 8.76 12.71 -9.64
CA LEU A 285 7.37 12.25 -9.68
C LEU A 285 7.15 11.06 -10.64
N LYS A 286 8.22 10.53 -11.24
CA LYS A 286 8.15 9.42 -12.20
C LYS A 286 7.55 8.16 -11.58
N THR A 287 7.91 7.82 -10.34
CA THR A 287 7.39 6.66 -9.61
C THR A 287 5.87 6.79 -9.42
N GLN A 288 5.40 7.93 -8.92
CA GLN A 288 3.99 8.22 -8.69
C GLN A 288 3.19 8.23 -9.99
N PHE A 289 3.78 8.68 -11.11
CA PHE A 289 3.13 8.61 -12.43
C PHE A 289 3.04 7.17 -12.95
N ILE A 290 4.07 6.35 -12.73
CA ILE A 290 4.05 4.91 -13.02
C ILE A 290 2.97 4.20 -12.19
N GLU A 291 2.85 4.54 -10.90
CA GLU A 291 1.81 4.01 -10.00
C GLU A 291 0.40 4.46 -10.39
N LEU A 292 0.19 5.74 -10.72
CA LEU A 292 -1.07 6.24 -11.27
C LEU A 292 -1.48 5.45 -12.53
N LYS A 293 -0.55 5.30 -13.48
CA LYS A 293 -0.81 4.55 -14.71
C LYS A 293 -1.05 3.07 -14.42
N GLY A 294 -0.32 2.46 -13.49
CA GLY A 294 -0.56 1.09 -13.02
C GLY A 294 -1.96 0.90 -12.42
N ALA A 295 -2.42 1.85 -11.61
CA ALA A 295 -3.77 1.87 -11.05
C ALA A 295 -4.82 1.95 -12.14
N GLN A 296 -4.75 2.95 -13.02
CA GLN A 296 -5.67 3.11 -14.16
C GLN A 296 -5.73 1.85 -15.03
N VAL A 297 -4.61 1.15 -15.20
CA VAL A 297 -4.52 -0.07 -15.99
C VAL A 297 -5.23 -1.25 -15.31
N LYS A 298 -4.95 -1.51 -14.02
CA LYS A 298 -5.63 -2.61 -13.31
C LYS A 298 -7.14 -2.36 -13.19
N VAL A 299 -7.55 -1.12 -12.97
CA VAL A 299 -8.97 -0.72 -13.02
C VAL A 299 -9.53 -0.98 -14.41
N SER A 300 -8.87 -0.50 -15.48
CA SER A 300 -9.30 -0.74 -16.87
C SER A 300 -9.47 -2.23 -17.17
N PHE A 301 -8.53 -3.09 -16.78
CA PHE A 301 -8.64 -4.54 -17.00
C PHE A 301 -9.80 -5.18 -16.24
N SER A 302 -10.16 -4.69 -15.05
CA SER A 302 -11.38 -5.15 -14.36
C SER A 302 -12.68 -4.68 -15.04
N LEU A 303 -12.61 -3.62 -15.86
CA LEU A 303 -13.72 -3.09 -16.66
C LEU A 303 -13.82 -3.68 -18.07
N VAL A 304 -12.75 -4.29 -18.62
CA VAL A 304 -12.75 -4.89 -19.97
C VAL A 304 -13.82 -5.98 -20.17
N PRO A 305 -14.14 -6.88 -19.21
CA PRO A 305 -15.19 -7.89 -19.42
C PRO A 305 -16.61 -7.30 -19.53
N LEU A 306 -16.77 -5.99 -19.31
CA LEU A 306 -18.04 -5.28 -19.39
C LEU A 306 -18.39 -4.86 -20.84
N SER A 307 -17.40 -4.46 -21.65
CA SER A 307 -17.60 -3.90 -23.00
C SER A 307 -17.70 -5.02 -24.05
N SER A 308 -18.94 -5.36 -24.42
CA SER A 308 -19.23 -6.58 -25.19
C SER A 308 -19.01 -6.47 -26.71
N SER A 309 -18.49 -5.35 -27.21
CA SER A 309 -18.49 -5.05 -28.66
C SER A 309 -17.20 -5.36 -29.43
N SER A 310 -16.13 -5.89 -28.80
CA SER A 310 -14.82 -6.08 -29.46
C SER A 310 -14.06 -7.35 -29.05
N VAL A 311 -14.67 -8.51 -29.33
CA VAL A 311 -14.14 -9.85 -29.02
C VAL A 311 -12.73 -10.11 -29.61
N LEU A 312 -12.39 -9.51 -30.75
CA LEU A 312 -11.09 -9.72 -31.41
C LEU A 312 -9.91 -9.00 -30.71
N LEU A 313 -10.09 -7.74 -30.30
CA LEU A 313 -9.10 -7.02 -29.49
C LEU A 313 -8.95 -7.65 -28.10
N ALA A 314 -10.07 -8.07 -27.50
CA ALA A 314 -10.06 -8.79 -26.23
C ALA A 314 -9.20 -10.06 -26.32
N ASN A 315 -9.40 -10.91 -27.33
CA ASN A 315 -8.66 -12.17 -27.50
C ASN A 315 -7.14 -11.99 -27.66
N VAL A 316 -6.68 -10.98 -28.43
CA VAL A 316 -5.24 -10.75 -28.65
C VAL A 316 -4.56 -10.23 -27.37
N ILE A 317 -5.23 -9.37 -26.60
CA ILE A 317 -4.71 -8.86 -25.32
C ILE A 317 -4.82 -9.92 -24.21
N TRP A 318 -5.86 -10.76 -24.23
CA TRP A 318 -6.06 -11.86 -23.26
C TRP A 318 -4.95 -12.90 -23.31
N SER A 319 -4.60 -13.40 -24.51
CA SER A 319 -4.00 -14.73 -24.64
C SER A 319 -2.59 -14.89 -24.02
N HIS A 320 -1.90 -13.80 -23.67
CA HIS A 320 -0.55 -13.84 -23.10
C HIS A 320 -0.39 -13.17 -21.73
N ALA A 321 -1.34 -12.33 -21.30
CA ALA A 321 -1.30 -11.73 -19.95
C ALA A 321 -1.82 -12.68 -18.85
N PHE A 322 -2.48 -13.78 -19.23
CA PHE A 322 -3.39 -14.51 -18.34
C PHE A 322 -2.85 -15.78 -17.65
N PHE A 323 -1.56 -16.12 -17.78
CA PHE A 323 -1.05 -17.39 -17.26
C PHE A 323 -1.03 -17.50 -15.71
N SER A 324 -1.38 -16.44 -14.97
CA SER A 324 -1.33 -16.41 -13.49
C SER A 324 -2.67 -16.22 -12.78
N ILE A 325 -3.79 -16.12 -13.49
CA ILE A 325 -5.15 -16.12 -12.90
C ILE A 325 -5.92 -17.31 -13.44
N THR A 326 -6.49 -18.11 -12.56
CA THR A 326 -7.23 -19.32 -12.91
C THR A 326 -8.37 -19.01 -13.89
N LEU A 327 -8.41 -19.75 -15.02
CA LEU A 327 -9.40 -19.60 -16.10
C LEU A 327 -10.87 -19.57 -15.63
N GLN A 328 -11.16 -20.21 -14.50
CA GLN A 328 -12.48 -20.23 -13.86
C GLN A 328 -12.92 -18.88 -13.25
N THR A 329 -11.98 -18.02 -12.87
CA THR A 329 -12.25 -16.65 -12.39
C THR A 329 -12.69 -15.75 -13.54
N LEU A 330 -12.07 -15.90 -14.73
CA LEU A 330 -12.44 -15.16 -15.94
C LEU A 330 -13.85 -15.47 -16.44
N SER A 331 -14.17 -16.76 -16.59
CA SER A 331 -15.46 -17.16 -17.15
C SER A 331 -16.61 -16.71 -16.26
N PHE A 332 -16.44 -16.84 -14.94
CA PHE A 332 -17.41 -16.35 -13.97
C PHE A 332 -17.49 -14.82 -13.95
N LEU A 333 -16.37 -14.10 -14.00
CA LEU A 333 -16.35 -12.64 -14.05
C LEU A 333 -17.07 -12.11 -15.29
N THR A 334 -16.76 -12.64 -16.47
CA THR A 334 -17.45 -12.31 -17.73
C THR A 334 -18.95 -12.63 -17.67
N TYR A 335 -19.34 -13.74 -17.02
CA TYR A 335 -20.74 -14.13 -16.85
C TYR A 335 -21.51 -13.18 -15.90
N LEU A 336 -20.95 -12.91 -14.72
CA LEU A 336 -21.53 -12.02 -13.73
C LEU A 336 -21.70 -10.60 -14.30
N LEU A 337 -20.71 -10.13 -15.05
CA LEU A 337 -20.75 -8.81 -15.68
C LEU A 337 -21.70 -8.75 -16.88
N LYS A 338 -21.79 -9.81 -17.70
CA LYS A 338 -22.82 -9.94 -18.73
C LYS A 338 -24.25 -9.92 -18.15
N SER A 339 -24.45 -10.47 -16.95
CA SER A 339 -25.73 -10.40 -16.22
C SER A 339 -26.10 -8.99 -15.73
N HIS A 340 -25.16 -8.02 -15.78
CA HIS A 340 -25.35 -6.64 -15.34
C HIS A 340 -25.04 -5.64 -16.48
N ALA A 341 -25.04 -6.11 -17.73
CA ALA A 341 -24.65 -5.36 -18.93
C ALA A 341 -25.31 -3.97 -19.04
N ASP A 342 -26.56 -3.84 -18.59
CA ASP A 342 -27.36 -2.61 -18.70
C ASP A 342 -26.73 -1.40 -17.96
N TYR A 343 -26.01 -1.62 -16.86
CA TYR A 343 -25.29 -0.56 -16.15
C TYR A 343 -24.04 -0.08 -16.89
N ILE A 344 -23.55 -0.85 -17.86
CA ILE A 344 -22.28 -0.60 -18.55
C ILE A 344 -22.47 0.11 -19.87
N ARG A 345 -23.54 -0.22 -20.63
CA ARG A 345 -23.79 0.36 -21.96
C ARG A 345 -23.63 1.89 -22.00
N PRO A 346 -24.08 2.67 -20.99
CA PRO A 346 -23.89 4.14 -20.98
C PRO A 346 -22.42 4.61 -20.91
N HIS A 347 -21.50 3.73 -20.50
CA HIS A 347 -20.09 4.03 -20.27
C HIS A 347 -19.13 3.40 -21.30
N GLU A 348 -19.62 2.53 -22.19
CA GLU A 348 -18.80 1.72 -23.11
C GLU A 348 -17.83 2.57 -23.94
N GLU A 349 -18.32 3.62 -24.61
CA GLU A 349 -17.48 4.51 -25.43
C GLU A 349 -16.39 5.22 -24.60
N SER A 350 -16.73 5.65 -23.37
CA SER A 350 -15.77 6.29 -22.45
C SER A 350 -14.70 5.31 -21.99
N ILE A 351 -15.07 4.05 -21.70
CA ILE A 351 -14.12 2.99 -21.34
C ILE A 351 -13.18 2.72 -22.51
N CYS A 352 -13.68 2.55 -23.73
CA CYS A 352 -12.86 2.32 -24.91
C CYS A 352 -11.87 3.47 -25.17
N LYS A 353 -12.33 4.73 -25.14
CA LYS A 353 -11.46 5.91 -25.31
C LYS A 353 -10.37 5.99 -24.24
N SER A 354 -10.72 5.74 -22.98
CA SER A 354 -9.78 5.76 -21.87
C SER A 354 -8.74 4.64 -21.97
N ILE A 355 -9.12 3.43 -22.37
CA ILE A 355 -8.19 2.31 -22.62
C ILE A 355 -7.20 2.66 -23.75
N VAL A 356 -7.67 3.21 -24.87
CA VAL A 356 -6.79 3.61 -25.99
C VAL A 356 -5.80 4.70 -25.57
N ASN A 357 -6.28 5.74 -24.88
CA ASN A 357 -5.42 6.81 -24.34
C ASN A 357 -4.38 6.25 -23.36
N LEU A 358 -4.77 5.30 -22.51
CA LEU A 358 -3.89 4.63 -21.55
C LEU A 358 -2.81 3.79 -22.25
N LEU A 359 -3.17 3.02 -23.28
CA LEU A 359 -2.23 2.25 -24.11
C LEU A 359 -1.21 3.14 -24.84
N VAL A 360 -1.58 4.37 -25.21
CA VAL A 360 -0.66 5.36 -25.78
C VAL A 360 0.25 5.97 -24.71
N THR A 361 -0.32 6.41 -23.57
CA THR A 361 0.37 7.21 -22.54
C THR A 361 1.13 6.42 -21.47
N CYS A 362 0.95 5.10 -21.35
CA CYS A 362 1.66 4.28 -20.36
C CYS A 362 3.19 4.20 -20.65
N PRO A 363 4.08 4.52 -19.67
CA PRO A 363 5.53 4.40 -19.85
C PRO A 363 6.01 2.93 -19.95
N ASP A 364 7.20 2.72 -20.52
CA ASP A 364 7.78 1.38 -20.78
C ASP A 364 7.89 0.49 -19.54
N SER A 365 8.07 1.10 -18.37
CA SER A 365 8.24 0.46 -17.07
C SER A 365 6.96 -0.18 -16.52
N VAL A 366 5.77 0.22 -16.99
CA VAL A 366 4.54 -0.48 -16.63
C VAL A 366 4.47 -1.75 -17.49
N SER A 367 4.44 -2.92 -16.85
CA SER A 367 4.65 -4.25 -17.46
C SER A 367 3.79 -4.60 -18.68
N ILE A 368 2.76 -3.80 -18.96
CA ILE A 368 1.94 -3.82 -20.17
C ILE A 368 2.78 -3.63 -21.43
N ARG A 369 3.88 -2.84 -21.42
CA ARG A 369 4.59 -2.56 -22.68
C ARG A 369 5.37 -3.77 -23.23
N LYS A 370 5.49 -4.86 -22.46
CA LYS A 370 5.87 -6.18 -22.97
C LYS A 370 4.85 -6.77 -23.97
N VAL A 371 3.61 -6.28 -23.96
CA VAL A 371 2.55 -6.58 -24.94
C VAL A 371 2.74 -5.76 -26.24
N ARG A 372 3.27 -4.53 -26.17
CA ARG A 372 3.47 -3.67 -27.37
C ARG A 372 4.46 -4.29 -28.37
N VAL A 373 5.60 -4.78 -27.88
CA VAL A 373 6.66 -5.37 -28.71
C VAL A 373 6.21 -6.64 -29.47
N LEU A 374 5.23 -7.37 -28.94
CA LEU A 374 4.60 -8.52 -29.61
C LEU A 374 3.41 -8.12 -30.50
N GLY A 375 2.86 -6.92 -30.32
CA GLY A 375 1.76 -6.37 -31.10
C GLY A 375 2.19 -5.75 -32.42
N ASP A 376 3.37 -5.11 -32.47
CA ASP A 376 3.81 -4.33 -33.66
C ASP A 376 4.03 -5.19 -34.93
N GLN A 377 4.06 -6.53 -34.82
CA GLN A 377 4.03 -7.44 -35.99
C GLN A 377 2.62 -7.75 -36.53
N LYS A 378 1.55 -7.27 -35.88
CA LYS A 378 0.15 -7.46 -36.32
C LYS A 378 -0.73 -6.20 -36.26
N ILE A 379 -0.29 -5.12 -35.60
CA ILE A 379 -1.00 -3.82 -35.60
C ILE A 379 -0.66 -3.03 -36.89
N LEU A 380 -0.89 -3.65 -38.05
CA LEU A 380 -0.77 -2.97 -39.36
C LEU A 380 -1.82 -3.42 -40.39
N VAL A 381 -3.02 -3.82 -39.94
CA VAL A 381 -4.24 -3.81 -40.76
C VAL A 381 -5.46 -3.48 -39.89
N ILE A 382 -5.84 -2.19 -39.86
CA ILE A 382 -7.22 -1.71 -39.85
C ILE A 382 -7.26 -0.52 -40.81
#